data_AF-A0A920VYR3-F1
#
_entry.id   AF-A0A920VYR3-F1
#
_cell.length_a   1.000
_cell.length_b   1.000
_cell.length_c   1.000
_cell.angle_alpha   90.00
_cell.angle_beta   90.00
_cell.angle_gamma   90.00
#
_symmetry.space_group_name_H-M   'P 1'
#
loop_
_entity.id
_entity.type
_entity.pdbx_description
1 polymer ?
#
loop_
_entity_poly.entity_id
_entity_poly.type
_entity_poly.pdbx_seq_one_letter_code
_entity_poly.pdbx_strand_id
1 'polypeptide(L)'
;MELRGTVKGVSVYDDFAHHPTAIESTLDGVKAQLIAEGGSKRLIAVIEPCSATMKSGIHQRSLNQACQSADLVIWYKAQDCRLISNHCW
;
A
#
# COMPACT_ATOMS: atom_id res chain seq x y z
N MET A 1 0.23 -9.77 -7.80
CA MET A 1 0.30 -8.46 -8.45
C MET A 1 0.08 -8.60 -9.94
N GLU A 2 -0.87 -7.85 -10.50
CA GLU A 2 -1.25 -7.86 -11.92
C GLU A 2 -1.13 -6.44 -12.50
N LEU A 3 -0.47 -6.28 -13.65
CA LEU A 3 -0.44 -4.99 -14.35
C LEU A 3 -1.80 -4.71 -14.98
N ARG A 4 -2.45 -3.63 -14.55
CA ARG A 4 -3.74 -3.18 -15.09
C ARG A 4 -3.58 -2.24 -16.28
N GLY A 5 -2.43 -1.59 -16.39
CA GLY A 5 -2.07 -0.79 -17.54
C GLY A 5 -1.00 0.25 -17.24
N THR A 6 -0.55 0.93 -18.28
CA THR A 6 0.41 2.02 -18.20
C THR A 6 -0.14 3.23 -18.93
N VAL A 7 -0.23 4.38 -18.24
CA VAL A 7 -0.73 5.64 -18.80
C VAL A 7 0.27 6.74 -18.51
N LYS A 8 0.73 7.45 -19.54
CA LYS A 8 1.72 8.54 -19.42
C LYS A 8 2.96 8.14 -18.60
N GLY A 9 3.43 6.90 -18.77
CA GLY A 9 4.59 6.36 -18.05
C GLY A 9 4.33 5.91 -16.61
N VAL A 10 3.07 5.92 -16.15
CA VAL A 10 2.68 5.42 -14.83
C VAL A 10 2.04 4.05 -14.98
N SER A 11 2.67 3.02 -14.39
CA SER A 11 2.13 1.66 -14.34
C SER A 11 1.26 1.48 -13.11
N VAL A 12 0.05 0.94 -13.31
CA VAL A 12 -0.91 0.64 -12.25
C VAL A 12 -0.96 -0.86 -12.07
N TYR A 13 -0.69 -1.31 -10.85
CA TYR A 13 -0.74 -2.72 -10.48
C TYR A 13 -1.87 -2.94 -9.47
N ASP A 14 -2.56 -4.07 -9.62
CA ASP A 14 -3.55 -4.56 -8.66
C ASP A 14 -2.98 -5.75 -7.88
N ASP A 15 -3.25 -5.80 -6.58
CA ASP A 15 -2.75 -6.85 -5.70
C ASP A 15 -3.72 -7.13 -4.55
N PHE A 16 -3.89 -8.41 -4.20
CA PHE A 16 -4.81 -8.84 -3.15
C PHE A 16 -4.23 -8.71 -1.73
N ALA A 17 -3.01 -8.17 -1.53
CA ALA A 17 -2.42 -8.04 -0.20
C ALA A 17 -3.30 -7.22 0.77
N HIS A 18 -3.79 -7.89 1.82
CA HIS A 18 -4.65 -7.30 2.86
C HIS A 18 -4.16 -7.66 4.28
N HIS A 19 -3.00 -8.30 4.40
CA HIS A 19 -2.34 -8.57 5.67
C HIS A 19 -1.04 -7.79 5.75
N PRO A 20 -0.61 -7.28 6.93
CA PRO A 20 0.62 -6.50 7.05
C PRO A 20 1.83 -7.16 6.38
N THR A 21 2.09 -8.44 6.66
CA THR A 21 3.23 -9.18 6.07
C THR A 21 3.13 -9.33 4.54
N ALA A 22 1.92 -9.48 4.00
CA ALA A 22 1.71 -9.57 2.56
C ALA A 22 1.94 -8.21 1.89
N ILE A 23 1.47 -7.12 2.52
CA ILE A 23 1.68 -5.75 2.05
C ILE A 23 3.17 -5.42 2.03
N GLU A 24 3.89 -5.73 3.12
CA GLU A 24 5.33 -5.54 3.25
C GLU A 24 6.08 -6.26 2.13
N SER A 25 5.81 -7.56 1.96
CA SER A 25 6.45 -8.39 0.92
C SER A 25 6.22 -7.83 -0.48
N THR A 26 5.00 -7.38 -0.78
CA THR A 26 4.68 -6.78 -2.08
C THR A 26 5.43 -5.47 -2.30
N LEU A 27 5.41 -4.55 -1.33
CA LEU A 27 6.03 -3.24 -1.47
C LEU A 27 7.56 -3.32 -1.54
N ASP A 28 8.17 -4.21 -0.76
CA ASP A 28 9.62 -4.45 -0.81
C ASP A 28 10.05 -5.01 -2.17
N GLY A 29 9.31 -6.00 -2.69
CA GLY A 29 9.57 -6.58 -4.00
C GLY A 29 9.48 -5.54 -5.12
N VAL A 30 8.43 -4.70 -5.10
CA VAL A 30 8.26 -3.63 -6.09
C VAL A 30 9.36 -2.57 -5.96
N LYS A 31 9.71 -2.15 -4.74
CA LYS A 31 10.77 -1.15 -4.53
C LYS A 31 12.12 -1.66 -5.02
N ALA A 32 12.46 -2.92 -4.75
CA ALA A 32 13.68 -3.56 -5.25
C ALA A 32 13.71 -3.59 -6.78
N GLN A 33 12.59 -3.92 -7.43
CA GLN A 33 12.48 -3.88 -8.89
C GLN A 33 12.70 -2.45 -9.44
N LEU A 34 12.06 -1.44 -8.84
CA LEU A 34 12.23 -0.05 -9.27
C LEU A 34 13.68 0.44 -9.14
N ILE A 35 14.38 0.03 -8.07
CA ILE A 35 15.81 0.33 -7.87
C ILE A 35 16.65 -0.35 -8.96
N ALA A 36 16.39 -1.62 -9.25
CA ALA A 36 17.13 -2.39 -10.25
C ALA A 36 16.95 -1.84 -11.67
N GLU A 37 15.75 -1.34 -11.99
CA GLU A 37 15.47 -0.68 -13.28
C GLU A 37 16.11 0.71 -13.41
N GLY A 38 16.55 1.31 -12.30
CA GLY A 38 17.19 2.62 -12.27
C GLY A 38 16.26 3.81 -12.54
N GLY A 39 16.85 5.01 -12.45
CA GLY A 39 16.15 6.29 -12.61
C GLY A 39 15.36 6.72 -11.36
N SER A 40 14.77 7.91 -11.41
CA SER A 40 13.92 8.43 -10.34
C SER A 40 12.49 7.95 -10.53
N LYS A 41 12.18 6.75 -10.02
CA LYS A 41 10.83 6.18 -9.99
C LYS A 41 10.24 6.28 -8.59
N ARG A 42 8.93 6.46 -8.51
CA ARG A 42 8.18 6.54 -7.24
C ARG A 42 7.23 5.36 -7.11
N LEU A 43 7.17 4.80 -5.92
CA LEU A 43 6.21 3.78 -5.50
C LEU A 43 5.10 4.44 -4.69
N ILE A 44 3.87 4.37 -5.19
CA ILE A 44 2.68 4.86 -4.50
C ILE A 44 1.81 3.65 -4.16
N ALA A 45 1.50 3.47 -2.86
CA ALA A 45 0.60 2.42 -2.39
C ALA A 45 -0.79 3.02 -2.16
N VAL A 46 -1.81 2.47 -2.80
CA VAL A 46 -3.22 2.80 -2.53
C VAL A 46 -3.85 1.59 -1.84
N ILE A 47 -4.27 1.75 -0.58
CA ILE A 47 -4.68 0.62 0.27
C ILE A 47 -6.13 0.81 0.71
N GLU A 48 -6.96 -0.17 0.40
CA GLU A 48 -8.31 -0.31 0.93
C GLU A 48 -8.35 -1.34 2.08
N PRO A 49 -8.67 -0.94 3.32
CA PRO A 49 -8.84 -1.86 4.44
C PRO A 49 -10.19 -2.57 4.35
N CYS A 50 -10.20 -3.76 3.72
CA CYS A 50 -11.41 -4.54 3.51
C CYS A 50 -11.82 -5.42 4.70
N SER A 51 -10.87 -5.97 5.47
CA SER A 51 -11.17 -6.95 6.53
C SER A 51 -11.56 -6.31 7.86
N ALA A 52 -12.37 -7.02 8.67
CA ALA A 52 -12.79 -6.53 9.99
C ALA A 52 -11.60 -6.20 10.91
N THR A 53 -10.50 -6.95 10.82
CA THR A 53 -9.28 -6.73 11.59
C THR A 53 -8.44 -5.56 11.06
N MET A 54 -8.44 -5.29 9.75
CA MET A 54 -7.85 -4.05 9.20
C MET A 54 -8.67 -2.83 9.60
N LYS A 55 -10.00 -2.94 9.58
CA LYS A 55 -10.93 -1.85 9.95
C LYS A 55 -10.95 -1.57 11.46
N SER A 56 -10.54 -2.52 12.31
CA SER A 56 -10.56 -2.36 13.78
C SER A 56 -9.34 -1.63 14.36
N GLY A 57 -8.28 -1.42 13.56
CA GLY A 57 -7.07 -0.69 13.99
C GLY A 57 -6.08 -1.52 14.82
N ILE A 58 -6.37 -2.80 15.12
CA ILE A 58 -5.47 -3.68 15.92
C ILE A 58 -4.07 -3.79 15.31
N HIS A 59 -3.98 -3.77 13.97
CA HIS A 59 -2.72 -3.87 13.25
C HIS A 59 -2.11 -2.52 12.85
N GLN A 60 -2.55 -1.39 13.41
CA GLN A 60 -2.10 -0.04 13.02
C GLN A 60 -0.57 0.08 12.92
N ARG A 61 0.15 -0.36 13.95
CA ARG A 61 1.63 -0.28 13.95
C ARG A 61 2.25 -1.15 12.87
N SER A 62 1.76 -2.38 12.71
CA SER A 62 2.26 -3.33 11.71
C SER A 62 1.94 -2.88 10.28
N LEU A 63 0.78 -2.26 10.06
CA LEU A 63 0.41 -1.70 8.76
C LEU A 63 1.32 -0.53 8.37
N ASN A 64 1.65 0.36 9.33
CA ASN A 64 2.60 1.44 9.09
C ASN A 64 4.01 0.94 8.79
N GLN A 65 4.44 -0.13 9.47
CA GLN A 65 5.74 -0.77 9.20
C GLN A 65 5.74 -1.42 7.81
N ALA A 66 4.66 -2.12 7.45
CA ALA A 66 4.53 -2.78 6.16
C ALA A 66 4.59 -1.81 4.97
N CYS A 67 4.30 -0.52 5.17
CA CYS A 67 4.24 0.47 4.09
C CYS A 67 5.53 1.31 3.91
N GLN A 68 6.59 1.08 4.70
CA GLN A 68 7.79 1.94 4.71
C GLN A 68 8.52 2.02 3.36
N SER A 69 8.40 0.99 2.52
CA SER A 69 9.04 0.96 1.20
C SER A 69 8.33 1.82 0.15
N ALA A 70 7.09 2.26 0.41
CA ALA A 70 6.36 3.18 -0.46
C ALA A 70 6.78 4.64 -0.21
N ASP A 71 6.89 5.42 -1.29
CA ASP A 71 7.20 6.85 -1.21
C ASP A 71 5.96 7.69 -0.81
N LEU A 72 4.77 7.16 -1.07
CA LEU A 72 3.48 7.73 -0.68
C LEU A 72 2.48 6.61 -0.42
N VAL A 73 1.69 6.74 0.65
CA VAL A 73 0.60 5.83 0.99
C VAL A 73 -0.71 6.59 1.01
N ILE A 74 -1.70 6.09 0.27
CA ILE A 74 -3.06 6.63 0.22
C ILE A 74 -3.99 5.56 0.80
N TRP A 75 -4.57 5.86 1.96
CA TRP A 75 -5.56 5.00 2.59
C TRP A 75 -6.97 5.37 2.09
N TYR A 76 -7.64 4.44 1.43
CA TYR A 76 -9.05 4.60 1.11
C TYR A 76 -9.89 4.28 2.35
N LYS A 77 -10.79 5.18 2.72
CA LYS A 77 -11.69 5.01 3.87
C LYS A 77 -13.13 4.90 3.38
N ALA A 78 -13.65 3.68 3.35
CA ALA A 78 -15.08 3.44 3.16
C ALA A 78 -15.90 4.03 4.33
N GLN A 79 -17.16 4.40 4.08
CA GLN A 79 -18.03 5.11 5.03
C GLN A 79 -18.22 4.37 6.38
N ASP A 80 -18.10 3.04 6.39
CA ASP A 80 -18.25 2.15 7.55
C ASP A 80 -16.93 1.88 8.30
N CYS A 81 -15.81 2.44 7.83
CA CYS A 81 -14.49 2.15 8.38
C CYS A 81 -14.24 2.94 9.68
N ARG A 82 -14.09 2.22 10.79
CA ARG A 82 -13.84 2.76 12.15
C ARG A 82 -12.40 3.20 12.40
N LEU A 83 -11.58 3.37 11.36
CA LEU A 83 -10.30 4.08 11.50
C LEU A 83 -10.61 5.54 11.85
N ILE A 84 -10.70 5.85 13.15
CA ILE A 84 -10.84 7.19 13.72
C ILE A 84 -9.58 7.53 14.51
N SER A 85 -8.78 8.45 14.01
CA SER A 85 -8.56 9.76 14.63
C SER A 85 -7.52 10.56 13.84
N ASN A 86 -7.51 11.87 14.10
CA ASN A 86 -6.87 12.98 13.38
C ASN A 86 -5.33 12.95 13.28
N HIS A 87 -4.71 11.80 13.08
CA HIS A 87 -3.27 11.73 12.83
C HIS A 87 -3.09 11.19 11.42
N CYS A 88 -2.53 12.04 10.56
CA CYS A 88 -1.95 11.59 9.30
C CYS A 88 -1.06 10.38 9.60
N TRP A 89 -1.32 9.31 8.86
CA TRP A 89 -0.57 8.06 8.85
C TRP A 89 0.76 8.28 8.14
#